data_AF-A0A7U9WTQ2-F1
#
_entry.id   AF-A0A7U9WTQ2-F1
#
_cell.length_a   1.000
_cell.length_b   1.000
_cell.length_c   1.000
_cell.angle_alpha   90.00
_cell.angle_beta   90.00
_cell.angle_gamma   90.00
#
_symmetry.space_group_name_H-M   'P 1'
#
loop_
_entity.id
_entity.type
_entity.pdbx_description
1 polymer ?
#
loop_
_entity_poly.entity_id
_entity_poly.type
_entity_poly.pdbx_seq_one_letter_code
_entity_poly.pdbx_strand_id
1 'polypeptide(L)'
;MAYKEKDTKKWSAQWFETTAKGEKKKRRKRGFETKREALEYERQKKLSSSRSMDMKLSEFVEVYFEDKQNELKDRTMKNKRYMMEQHIIPYFGEQMLSEITASQIIQWQNEMQTKGFSESYLRMIQNQLTCIFTHASRIYNLHTNPCKKVKRMGNSDSRSLDFWTTEEYQRFIQTIEPGTRYYLIFEILFWTGCRIGDDHVIIRLKLDKPSKYAGLS
;
A
#
# COMPACT_ATOMS: atom_id res chain seq x y z
N MET A 1 -13.97 21.78 -18.32
CA MET A 1 -13.96 23.23 -18.46
C MET A 1 -14.02 23.85 -17.07
N ALA A 2 -13.15 24.81 -16.76
CA ALA A 2 -13.26 25.63 -15.55
C ALA A 2 -13.90 26.99 -15.87
N TYR A 3 -14.88 27.42 -15.07
CA TYR A 3 -15.53 28.73 -15.22
C TYR A 3 -15.85 29.34 -13.85
N LYS A 4 -15.97 30.66 -13.81
CA LYS A 4 -16.27 31.42 -12.60
C LYS A 4 -17.78 31.59 -12.47
N GLU A 5 -18.34 31.28 -11.29
CA GLU A 5 -19.76 31.50 -11.01
C GLU A 5 -20.02 32.98 -10.70
N LYS A 6 -21.11 33.52 -11.26
CA LYS A 6 -21.48 34.92 -11.12
C LYS A 6 -21.90 35.26 -9.68
N ASP A 7 -22.57 34.33 -9.00
CA ASP A 7 -23.18 34.57 -7.68
C ASP A 7 -22.17 34.45 -6.53
N THR A 8 -21.28 33.46 -6.59
CA THR A 8 -20.37 33.14 -5.47
C THR A 8 -18.95 33.69 -5.67
N LYS A 9 -18.63 34.22 -6.86
CA LYS A 9 -17.27 34.56 -7.32
C LYS A 9 -16.26 33.39 -7.25
N LYS A 10 -16.70 32.16 -6.93
CA LYS A 10 -15.88 30.96 -6.87
C LYS A 10 -15.78 30.26 -8.22
N TRP A 11 -14.76 29.42 -8.38
CA TRP A 11 -14.52 28.63 -9.57
C TRP A 11 -15.19 27.26 -9.50
N SER A 12 -15.64 26.78 -10.66
CA SER A 12 -16.27 25.48 -10.84
C SER A 12 -15.56 24.68 -11.92
N ALA A 13 -15.31 23.40 -11.66
CA ALA A 13 -14.74 22.43 -12.59
C ALA A 13 -15.86 21.55 -13.18
N GLN A 14 -15.90 21.40 -14.50
CA GLN A 14 -16.79 20.47 -15.22
C GLN A 14 -15.99 19.46 -16.03
N TRP A 15 -16.31 18.17 -15.92
CA TRP A 15 -15.69 17.11 -16.72
C TRP A 15 -16.74 16.11 -17.22
N PHE A 16 -16.34 15.28 -18.18
CA PHE A 16 -17.13 14.14 -18.63
C PHE A 16 -16.51 12.87 -18.05
N GLU A 17 -17.36 11.99 -17.55
CA GLU A 17 -16.99 10.70 -16.99
C GLU A 17 -17.70 9.61 -17.80
N THR A 18 -16.94 8.65 -18.31
CA THR A 18 -17.49 7.48 -18.99
C THR A 18 -17.87 6.46 -17.92
N THR A 19 -19.16 6.20 -17.77
CA THR A 19 -19.66 5.17 -16.85
C THR A 19 -19.21 3.79 -17.29
N ALA A 20 -19.27 2.79 -16.39
CA ALA A 20 -18.95 1.40 -16.71
C ALA A 20 -19.74 0.82 -17.91
N LYS A 21 -20.88 1.44 -18.27
CA LYS A 21 -21.72 1.09 -19.42
C LYS A 21 -21.34 1.81 -20.73
N GLY A 22 -20.29 2.62 -20.73
CA GLY A 22 -19.83 3.39 -21.90
C GLY A 22 -20.54 4.75 -22.10
N GLU A 23 -21.53 5.10 -21.28
CA GLU A 23 -22.23 6.39 -21.37
C GLU A 23 -21.37 7.53 -20.82
N LYS A 24 -21.23 8.63 -21.57
CA LYS A 24 -20.56 9.86 -21.10
C LYS A 24 -21.52 10.70 -20.27
N LYS A 25 -21.29 10.79 -18.96
CA LYS A 25 -22.05 11.68 -18.06
C LYS A 25 -21.25 12.94 -17.72
N LYS A 26 -21.92 14.09 -17.76
CA LYS A 26 -21.33 15.37 -17.36
C LYS A 26 -21.36 15.50 -15.84
N ARG A 27 -20.21 15.75 -15.22
CA ARG A 27 -20.04 15.99 -13.77
C ARG A 27 -19.50 17.39 -13.52
N ARG A 28 -19.76 17.91 -12.32
CA ARG A 28 -19.35 19.25 -11.89
C ARG A 28 -19.01 19.25 -10.41
N LYS A 29 -17.92 19.91 -10.05
CA LYS A 29 -17.56 20.27 -8.68
C LYS A 29 -17.44 21.79 -8.57
N ARG A 30 -18.04 22.36 -7.53
CA ARG A 30 -18.10 23.81 -7.29
C ARG A 30 -17.26 24.17 -6.07
N GLY A 31 -16.90 25.45 -5.96
CA GLY A 31 -16.36 26.02 -4.72
C GLY A 31 -14.84 26.13 -4.64
N PHE A 32 -14.13 26.11 -5.78
CA PHE A 32 -12.69 26.37 -5.80
C PHE A 32 -12.40 27.87 -5.66
N GLU A 33 -11.35 28.22 -4.93
CA GLU A 33 -10.98 29.63 -4.73
C GLU A 33 -10.27 30.19 -5.97
N THR A 34 -9.51 29.34 -6.68
CA THR A 34 -8.74 29.73 -7.86
C THR A 34 -9.12 28.97 -9.13
N LYS A 35 -8.90 29.60 -10.29
CA LYS A 35 -9.03 28.95 -11.61
C LYS A 35 -8.09 27.76 -11.73
N ARG A 36 -6.88 27.88 -11.15
CA ARG A 36 -5.82 26.88 -11.23
C ARG A 36 -6.24 25.58 -10.54
N GLU A 37 -6.77 25.68 -9.32
CA GLU A 37 -7.30 24.51 -8.59
C GLU A 37 -8.45 23.82 -9.33
N ALA A 38 -9.38 24.60 -9.88
CA ALA A 38 -10.49 24.05 -10.66
C ALA A 38 -10.02 23.32 -11.94
N LEU A 39 -9.00 23.86 -12.61
CA LEU A 39 -8.39 23.23 -13.79
C LEU A 39 -7.62 21.96 -13.42
N GLU A 40 -6.85 21.99 -12.33
CA GLU A 40 -6.10 20.81 -11.87
C GLU A 40 -7.07 19.68 -11.47
N TYR A 41 -8.14 20.02 -10.77
CA TYR A 41 -9.17 19.04 -10.39
C TYR A 41 -9.88 18.44 -11.61
N GLU A 42 -10.19 19.25 -12.61
CA GLU A 42 -10.73 18.76 -13.88
C GLU A 42 -9.74 17.81 -14.57
N ARG A 43 -8.46 18.18 -14.64
CA ARG A 43 -7.41 17.39 -15.27
C ARG A 43 -7.27 16.04 -14.59
N GLN A 44 -7.21 16.01 -13.26
CA GLN A 44 -7.19 14.77 -12.48
C GLN A 44 -8.40 13.88 -12.77
N LYS A 45 -9.62 14.46 -12.83
CA LYS A 45 -10.82 13.65 -13.11
C LYS A 45 -10.91 13.16 -14.55
N LYS A 46 -10.45 13.95 -15.53
CA LYS A 46 -10.29 13.49 -16.91
C LYS A 46 -9.26 12.37 -17.03
N LEU A 47 -8.14 12.45 -16.31
CA LEU A 47 -7.11 11.41 -16.27
C LEU A 47 -7.59 10.13 -15.58
N SER A 48 -8.46 10.23 -14.57
CA SER A 48 -9.10 9.03 -14.00
C SER A 48 -10.12 8.39 -14.96
N SER A 49 -10.79 9.19 -15.80
CA SER A 49 -11.88 8.69 -16.67
C SER A 49 -11.42 8.31 -18.09
N SER A 50 -10.40 8.99 -18.63
CA SER A 50 -9.69 8.55 -19.82
C SER A 50 -8.59 7.64 -19.30
N ARG A 51 -8.54 6.38 -19.73
CA ARG A 51 -7.47 5.42 -19.37
C ARG A 51 -6.12 5.83 -20.00
N SER A 52 -5.80 7.12 -20.02
CA SER A 52 -4.58 7.71 -20.52
C SER A 52 -3.54 7.67 -19.42
N MET A 53 -2.34 7.22 -19.76
CA MET A 53 -1.22 7.17 -18.83
C MET A 53 -0.39 8.44 -18.79
N ASP A 54 -0.91 9.51 -19.36
CA ASP A 54 -0.30 10.83 -19.34
C ASP A 54 -0.53 11.52 -17.98
N MET A 55 -0.13 10.82 -16.91
CA MET A 55 -0.18 11.31 -15.54
C MET A 55 1.11 11.03 -14.79
N LYS A 56 1.32 11.84 -13.77
CA LYS A 56 2.46 11.70 -12.86
C LYS A 56 2.31 10.44 -12.00
N LEU A 57 3.42 9.89 -11.52
CA LEU A 57 3.37 8.74 -10.62
C LEU A 57 2.61 9.07 -9.33
N SER A 58 2.77 10.27 -8.77
CA SER A 58 2.06 10.70 -7.56
C SER A 58 0.53 10.68 -7.76
N GLU A 59 0.05 11.14 -8.91
CA GLU A 59 -1.36 11.12 -9.28
C GLU A 59 -1.86 9.68 -9.46
N PHE A 60 -1.07 8.82 -10.11
CA PHE A 60 -1.42 7.43 -10.31
C PHE A 60 -1.46 6.62 -9.01
N VAL A 61 -0.67 6.98 -8.00
CA VAL A 61 -0.74 6.34 -6.68
C VAL A 61 -2.11 6.52 -6.05
N GLU A 62 -2.74 7.69 -6.21
CA GLU A 62 -4.11 7.91 -5.73
C GLU A 62 -5.12 7.04 -6.48
N VAL A 63 -5.01 6.96 -7.81
CA VAL A 63 -5.85 6.07 -8.64
C VAL A 63 -5.69 4.61 -8.21
N TYR A 64 -4.45 4.17 -7.96
CA TYR A 64 -4.17 2.82 -7.48
C TYR A 64 -4.88 2.53 -6.14
N PHE A 65 -4.88 3.49 -5.21
CA PHE A 65 -5.55 3.31 -3.92
C PHE A 65 -7.08 3.40 -4.04
N GLU A 66 -7.62 4.25 -4.90
CA GLU A 66 -9.06 4.28 -5.22
C GLU A 66 -9.52 2.93 -5.79
N ASP A 67 -8.74 2.31 -6.68
CA ASP A 67 -9.06 0.98 -7.23
C ASP A 67 -8.98 -0.13 -6.16
N LYS A 68 -8.06 0.00 -5.19
CA LYS A 68 -7.78 -1.04 -4.18
C LYS A 68 -8.52 -0.86 -2.85
N GLN A 69 -9.27 0.22 -2.68
CA GLN A 69 -9.94 0.55 -1.41
C GLN A 69 -10.87 -0.56 -0.90
N ASN A 70 -11.54 -1.29 -1.81
CA ASN A 70 -12.46 -2.36 -1.45
C ASN A 70 -11.76 -3.71 -1.20
N GLU A 71 -10.51 -3.86 -1.65
CA GLU A 71 -9.73 -5.10 -1.52
C GLU A 71 -8.80 -5.07 -0.29
N LEU A 72 -8.39 -3.88 0.14
CA LEU A 72 -7.36 -3.70 1.17
C LEU A 72 -7.96 -3.18 2.47
N LYS A 73 -7.53 -3.77 3.59
CA LYS A 73 -7.85 -3.25 4.92
C LYS A 73 -7.19 -1.88 5.15
N ASP A 74 -7.82 -1.03 5.94
CA ASP A 74 -7.33 0.31 6.26
C ASP A 74 -5.87 0.35 6.74
N ARG A 75 -5.49 -0.57 7.63
CA ARG A 75 -4.12 -0.66 8.12
C ARG A 75 -3.13 -0.98 7.00
N THR A 76 -3.50 -1.89 6.11
CA THR A 76 -2.68 -2.25 4.95
C THR A 76 -2.55 -1.06 4.00
N MET A 77 -3.64 -0.32 3.77
CA MET A 77 -3.64 0.91 2.97
C MET A 77 -2.68 1.95 3.55
N LYS A 78 -2.81 2.25 4.85
CA LYS A 78 -1.94 3.20 5.56
C LYS A 78 -0.47 2.82 5.45
N ASN A 79 -0.12 1.56 5.71
CA ASN A 79 1.27 1.09 5.65
C ASN A 79 1.85 1.20 4.23
N LYS A 80 1.07 0.83 3.21
CA LYS A 80 1.50 0.92 1.80
C LYS A 80 1.70 2.38 1.39
N ARG A 81 0.74 3.24 1.74
CA ARG A 81 0.79 4.67 1.44
C ARG A 81 2.02 5.32 2.07
N TYR A 82 2.24 5.07 3.36
CA TYR A 82 3.43 5.56 4.06
C TYR A 82 4.73 5.14 3.36
N MET A 83 4.87 3.85 2.98
CA MET A 83 6.06 3.39 2.25
C MET A 83 6.25 4.11 0.91
N MET A 84 5.15 4.34 0.18
CA MET A 84 5.20 5.04 -1.11
C MET A 84 5.58 6.52 -0.93
N GLU A 85 4.94 7.21 0.03
CA GLU A 85 5.20 8.63 0.34
C GLU A 85 6.62 8.88 0.81
N GLN A 86 7.20 7.96 1.57
CA GLN A 86 8.55 8.14 2.12
C GLN A 86 9.65 7.73 1.14
N HIS A 87 9.44 6.69 0.31
CA HIS A 87 10.54 6.05 -0.42
C HIS A 87 10.37 6.03 -1.94
N ILE A 88 9.18 6.33 -2.46
CA ILE A 88 8.89 6.27 -3.91
C ILE A 88 8.56 7.65 -4.47
N ILE A 89 7.57 8.33 -3.88
CA ILE A 89 7.09 9.64 -4.33
C ILE A 89 8.20 10.70 -4.35
N PRO A 90 9.14 10.76 -3.39
CA PRO A 90 10.20 11.77 -3.43
C PRO A 90 11.12 11.66 -4.66
N TYR A 91 11.17 10.50 -5.30
CA TYR A 91 12.03 10.22 -6.44
C TYR A 91 11.30 10.31 -7.77
N PHE A 92 10.13 9.68 -7.84
CA PHE A 92 9.41 9.48 -9.10
C PHE A 92 8.10 10.26 -9.17
N GLY A 93 7.66 10.86 -8.05
CA GLY A 93 6.30 11.39 -7.89
C GLY A 93 5.92 12.39 -8.97
N GLU A 94 6.83 13.31 -9.32
CA GLU A 94 6.57 14.36 -10.30
C GLU A 94 6.83 13.95 -11.76
N GLN A 95 7.34 12.75 -11.99
CA GLN A 95 7.64 12.23 -13.33
C GLN A 95 6.41 11.56 -13.93
N MET A 96 6.26 11.65 -15.26
CA MET A 96 5.21 10.92 -15.96
C MET A 96 5.45 9.41 -15.81
N LEU A 97 4.40 8.67 -15.48
CA LEU A 97 4.49 7.23 -15.23
C LEU A 97 5.07 6.46 -16.43
N SER A 98 4.77 6.91 -17.65
CA SER A 98 5.26 6.35 -18.91
C SER A 98 6.73 6.62 -19.20
N GLU A 99 7.32 7.64 -18.57
CA GLU A 99 8.70 8.08 -18.83
C GLU A 99 9.71 7.44 -17.87
N ILE A 100 9.24 6.84 -16.78
CA ILE A 100 10.12 6.21 -15.80
C ILE A 100 10.80 4.98 -16.43
N THR A 101 12.13 5.00 -16.42
CA THR A 101 12.96 3.98 -17.07
C THR A 101 13.55 2.99 -16.07
N ALA A 102 13.98 1.82 -16.57
CA ALA A 102 14.69 0.83 -15.76
C ALA A 102 16.01 1.38 -15.17
N SER A 103 16.70 2.28 -15.89
CA SER A 103 17.94 2.91 -15.43
C SER A 103 17.71 3.77 -14.18
N GLN A 104 16.66 4.59 -14.18
CA GLN A 104 16.30 5.40 -13.01
C GLN A 104 15.91 4.53 -11.82
N ILE A 105 15.26 3.39 -12.05
CA ILE A 105 14.97 2.44 -10.97
C ILE A 105 16.26 1.88 -10.39
N ILE A 106 17.25 1.49 -11.21
CA ILE A 106 18.56 1.02 -10.71
C ILE A 106 19.26 2.10 -9.88
N GLN A 107 19.25 3.35 -10.34
CA GLN A 107 19.82 4.47 -9.58
C GLN A 107 19.15 4.62 -8.21
N TRP A 108 17.82 4.62 -8.19
CA TRP A 108 17.04 4.66 -6.96
C TRP A 108 17.34 3.44 -6.06
N GLN A 109 17.50 2.24 -6.63
CA GLN A 109 17.85 1.05 -5.86
C GLN A 109 19.18 1.21 -5.13
N ASN A 110 20.20 1.73 -5.82
CA ASN A 110 21.51 1.98 -5.24
C ASN A 110 21.41 2.98 -4.07
N GLU A 111 20.65 4.06 -4.22
CA GLU A 111 20.41 5.02 -3.13
C GLU A 111 19.64 4.42 -1.96
N MET A 112 18.69 3.52 -2.22
CA MET A 112 17.94 2.86 -1.15
C MET A 112 18.82 1.91 -0.34
N GLN A 113 19.77 1.23 -0.99
CA GLN A 113 20.70 0.31 -0.34
C GLN A 113 21.71 1.03 0.57
N THR A 114 22.06 2.29 0.29
CA THR A 114 22.98 3.05 1.15
C THR A 114 22.33 3.58 2.43
N LYS A 115 21.00 3.52 2.56
CA LYS A 115 20.25 4.02 3.73
C LYS A 115 20.28 3.09 4.95
N GLY A 116 20.98 1.94 4.88
CA GLY A 116 21.11 1.02 6.02
C GLY A 116 19.83 0.26 6.39
N PHE A 117 18.89 0.14 5.45
CA PHE A 117 17.67 -0.62 5.66
C PHE A 117 17.91 -2.14 5.63
N SER A 118 17.08 -2.89 6.35
CA SER A 118 17.11 -4.35 6.27
C SER A 118 16.73 -4.85 4.88
N GLU A 119 17.31 -5.98 4.47
CA GLU A 119 17.02 -6.67 3.21
C GLU A 119 15.51 -6.89 2.99
N SER A 120 14.80 -7.32 4.02
CA SER A 120 13.34 -7.50 3.96
C SER A 120 12.61 -6.19 3.71
N TYR A 121 13.05 -5.08 4.33
CA TYR A 121 12.41 -3.79 4.17
C TYR A 121 12.66 -3.21 2.76
N LEU A 122 13.89 -3.31 2.25
CA LEU A 122 14.22 -2.95 0.86
C LEU A 122 13.34 -3.70 -0.14
N ARG A 123 13.16 -5.01 0.08
CA ARG A 123 12.25 -5.84 -0.72
C ARG A 123 10.81 -5.34 -0.63
N MET A 124 10.32 -5.00 0.56
CA MET A 124 8.97 -4.47 0.76
C MET A 124 8.73 -3.14 0.04
N ILE A 125 9.71 -2.23 0.06
CA ILE A 125 9.63 -0.94 -0.63
C ILE A 125 9.55 -1.17 -2.15
N GLN A 126 10.48 -1.94 -2.74
CA GLN A 126 10.45 -2.20 -4.18
C GLN A 126 9.19 -2.95 -4.61
N ASN A 127 8.63 -3.80 -3.75
CA ASN A 127 7.35 -4.45 -4.05
C ASN A 127 6.23 -3.42 -4.21
N GLN A 128 6.23 -2.30 -3.46
CA GLN A 128 5.21 -1.26 -3.66
C GLN A 128 5.33 -0.63 -5.05
N LEU A 129 6.55 -0.29 -5.48
CA LEU A 129 6.81 0.24 -6.82
C LEU A 129 6.38 -0.76 -7.91
N THR A 130 6.73 -2.04 -7.72
CA THR A 130 6.37 -3.12 -8.65
C THR A 130 4.85 -3.29 -8.74
N CYS A 131 4.13 -3.17 -7.61
CA CYS A 131 2.66 -3.23 -7.57
C CYS A 131 2.04 -2.09 -8.40
N ILE A 132 2.52 -0.85 -8.23
CA ILE A 132 2.05 0.31 -8.99
C ILE A 132 2.21 0.07 -10.50
N PHE A 133 3.42 -0.25 -10.95
CA PHE A 133 3.70 -0.48 -12.38
C PHE A 133 2.98 -1.71 -12.96
N THR A 134 2.76 -2.74 -12.14
CA THR A 134 2.01 -3.92 -12.57
C THR A 134 0.52 -3.61 -12.73
N HIS A 135 -0.05 -2.82 -11.81
CA HIS A 135 -1.43 -2.34 -11.89
C HIS A 135 -1.64 -1.46 -13.13
N ALA A 136 -0.74 -0.49 -13.35
CA ALA A 136 -0.73 0.36 -14.54
C ALA A 136 -0.66 -0.45 -15.85
N SER A 137 0.23 -1.45 -15.91
CA SER A 137 0.38 -2.29 -17.11
C SER A 137 -0.83 -3.17 -17.38
N ARG A 138 -1.44 -3.74 -16.34
CA ARG A 138 -2.57 -4.68 -16.51
C ARG A 138 -3.92 -4.01 -16.75
N ILE A 139 -4.16 -2.86 -16.15
CA ILE A 139 -5.50 -2.22 -16.15
C ILE A 139 -5.53 -0.97 -17.03
N TYR A 140 -4.42 -0.22 -17.06
CA TYR A 140 -4.31 1.06 -17.76
C TYR A 140 -3.43 0.98 -19.02
N ASN A 141 -3.09 -0.24 -19.47
CA ASN A 141 -2.32 -0.52 -20.68
C ASN A 141 -0.93 0.16 -20.73
N LEU A 142 -0.21 0.19 -19.60
CA LEU A 142 1.22 0.55 -19.62
C LEU A 142 2.02 -0.39 -20.49
N HIS A 143 2.44 0.13 -21.65
CA HIS A 143 3.19 -0.58 -22.67
C HIS A 143 4.47 -1.20 -22.12
N THR A 144 5.22 -0.46 -21.31
CA THR A 144 6.48 -0.94 -20.74
C THR A 144 6.46 -0.81 -19.21
N ASN A 145 6.60 -1.95 -18.52
CA ASN A 145 6.82 -1.96 -17.08
C ASN A 145 8.35 -2.02 -16.80
N PRO A 146 8.99 -0.92 -16.37
CA PRO A 146 10.42 -0.88 -16.11
C PRO A 146 10.85 -1.78 -14.94
N CYS A 147 9.97 -2.00 -13.94
CA CYS A 147 10.27 -2.88 -12.80
C CYS A 147 10.50 -4.35 -13.19
N LYS A 148 9.98 -4.80 -14.35
CA LYS A 148 10.22 -6.16 -14.84
C LYS A 148 11.62 -6.36 -15.43
N LYS A 149 12.31 -5.28 -15.80
CA LYS A 149 13.65 -5.32 -16.41
C LYS A 149 14.78 -5.26 -15.38
N VAL A 150 14.47 -4.95 -14.13
CA VAL A 150 15.45 -4.79 -13.04
C VAL A 150 15.38 -5.97 -12.07
N LYS A 151 16.52 -6.32 -11.49
CA LYS A 151 16.57 -7.28 -10.38
C LYS A 151 15.86 -6.69 -9.16
N ARG A 152 15.20 -7.52 -8.36
CA ARG A 152 14.64 -7.07 -7.08
C ARG A 152 15.75 -6.83 -6.06
N MET A 153 15.64 -5.74 -5.32
CA MET A 153 16.39 -5.48 -4.10
C MET A 153 15.86 -6.34 -2.97
N GLY A 154 16.75 -6.58 -2.01
CA GLY A 154 16.39 -7.25 -0.79
C GLY A 154 16.20 -8.75 -0.97
N ASN A 155 16.42 -9.48 0.10
CA ASN A 155 15.99 -10.87 0.21
C ASN A 155 14.78 -11.02 1.13
N SER A 156 14.06 -12.13 1.01
CA SER A 156 13.15 -12.54 2.07
C SER A 156 13.98 -12.83 3.31
N ASP A 157 13.60 -12.23 4.43
CA ASP A 157 14.21 -12.49 5.72
C ASP A 157 14.15 -14.00 6.01
N SER A 158 15.31 -14.67 6.00
CA SER A 158 15.45 -16.02 6.53
C SER A 158 15.68 -15.96 8.03
N ARG A 159 14.94 -15.09 8.73
CA ARG A 159 15.04 -14.94 10.18
C ARG A 159 14.76 -16.32 10.79
N SER A 160 15.78 -16.91 11.42
CA SER A 160 15.57 -17.99 12.37
C SER A 160 14.71 -17.40 13.48
N LEU A 161 13.49 -17.90 13.62
CA LEU A 161 12.66 -17.56 14.75
C LEU A 161 13.18 -18.36 15.94
N ASP A 162 13.79 -17.68 16.90
CA ASP A 162 14.09 -18.30 18.18
C ASP A 162 12.76 -18.54 18.91
N PHE A 163 12.52 -19.79 19.29
CA PHE A 163 11.33 -20.20 20.01
C PHE A 163 11.75 -20.80 21.35
N TRP A 164 10.88 -20.63 22.33
CA TRP A 164 11.10 -21.15 23.67
C TRP A 164 10.86 -22.65 23.70
N THR A 165 11.75 -23.40 24.36
CA THR A 165 11.43 -24.78 24.73
C THR A 165 10.43 -24.82 25.88
N THR A 166 9.80 -25.98 26.10
CA THR A 166 8.87 -26.18 27.22
C THR A 166 9.55 -25.89 28.56
N GLU A 167 10.81 -26.29 28.72
CA GLU A 167 11.59 -26.11 29.93
C GLU A 167 11.95 -24.63 30.15
N GLU A 168 12.28 -23.90 29.09
CA GLU A 168 12.51 -22.46 29.14
C GLU A 168 11.24 -21.72 29.57
N TYR A 169 10.09 -22.09 29.00
CA TYR A 169 8.81 -21.47 29.35
C TYR A 169 8.42 -21.75 30.80
N GLN A 170 8.59 -23.00 31.25
CA GLN A 170 8.33 -23.37 32.65
C GLN A 170 9.18 -22.55 33.63
N ARG A 171 10.44 -22.28 33.30
CA ARG A 171 11.28 -21.40 34.13
C ARG A 171 10.77 -19.96 34.17
N PHE A 172 10.28 -19.44 33.06
CA PHE A 172 9.73 -18.09 33.01
C PHE A 172 8.40 -17.94 33.73
N ILE A 173 7.47 -18.87 33.54
CA ILE A 173 6.12 -18.72 34.11
C ILE A 173 6.16 -18.77 35.64
N GLN A 174 7.16 -19.45 36.24
CA GLN A 174 7.44 -19.41 37.68
C GLN A 174 7.82 -18.03 38.22
N THR A 175 8.27 -17.10 37.36
CA THR A 175 8.57 -15.72 37.76
C THR A 175 7.31 -14.84 37.87
N ILE A 176 6.16 -15.35 37.43
CA ILE A 176 4.88 -14.64 37.42
C ILE A 176 3.97 -15.24 38.48
N GLU A 177 3.40 -14.39 39.33
CA GLU A 177 2.49 -14.82 40.38
C GLU A 177 1.26 -15.54 39.79
N PRO A 178 0.98 -16.79 40.22
CA PRO A 178 -0.19 -17.54 39.79
C PRO A 178 -1.50 -16.81 40.10
N GLY A 179 -2.47 -16.88 39.19
CA GLY A 179 -3.77 -16.23 39.34
C GLY A 179 -3.81 -14.75 38.90
N THR A 180 -2.66 -14.15 38.56
CA THR A 180 -2.65 -12.84 37.93
C THR A 180 -3.15 -12.90 36.48
N ARG A 181 -3.62 -11.76 35.97
CA ARG A 181 -4.02 -11.63 34.56
C ARG A 181 -2.89 -11.99 33.59
N TYR A 182 -1.64 -11.64 33.91
CA TYR A 182 -0.50 -11.92 33.05
C TYR A 182 -0.15 -13.40 33.00
N TYR A 183 -0.22 -14.09 34.15
CA TYR A 183 -0.04 -15.55 34.22
C TYR A 183 -1.01 -16.26 33.26
N LEU A 184 -2.30 -15.93 33.33
CA LEU A 184 -3.32 -16.50 32.45
C LEU A 184 -3.07 -16.17 30.97
N ILE A 185 -2.66 -14.94 30.65
CA ILE A 185 -2.34 -14.54 29.27
C ILE A 185 -1.18 -15.36 28.72
N PHE A 186 -0.09 -15.53 29.47
CA PHE A 186 1.06 -16.30 29.00
C PHE A 186 0.74 -17.78 28.86
N GLU A 187 -0.04 -18.38 29.77
CA GLU A 187 -0.51 -19.77 29.65
C GLU A 187 -1.32 -19.97 28.37
N ILE A 188 -2.29 -19.09 28.11
CA ILE A 188 -3.10 -19.16 26.88
C ILE A 188 -2.21 -18.99 25.64
N LEU A 189 -1.31 -18.01 25.61
CA LEU A 189 -0.44 -17.76 24.47
C LEU A 189 0.48 -18.95 24.16
N PHE A 190 1.10 -19.54 25.19
CA PHE A 190 2.03 -20.65 25.04
C PHE A 190 1.33 -21.93 24.58
N TRP A 191 0.24 -22.33 25.23
CA TRP A 191 -0.41 -23.60 24.93
C TRP A 191 -1.31 -23.57 23.69
N THR A 192 -1.92 -22.43 23.37
CA THR A 192 -2.81 -22.33 22.20
C THR A 192 -2.13 -21.82 20.95
N GLY A 193 -0.95 -21.21 21.07
CA GLY A 193 -0.25 -20.58 19.96
C GLY A 193 -1.04 -19.44 19.30
N CYS A 194 -2.00 -18.85 20.00
CA CYS A 194 -2.80 -17.76 19.45
C CYS A 194 -1.93 -16.52 19.19
N ARG A 195 -2.19 -15.84 18.07
CA ARG A 195 -1.45 -14.63 17.70
C ARG A 195 -2.02 -13.41 18.42
N ILE A 196 -1.13 -12.58 18.96
CA ILE A 196 -1.48 -11.26 19.48
C ILE A 196 -1.77 -10.34 18.29
N GLY A 197 -2.94 -9.70 18.29
CA GLY A 197 -3.35 -8.71 17.28
C GLY A 197 -3.62 -7.35 17.91
N ASP A 198 -3.49 -6.29 17.11
CA ASP A 198 -3.62 -4.89 17.57
C ASP A 198 -5.07 -4.43 17.79
N ASP A 199 -6.08 -5.12 17.25
CA ASP A 199 -7.50 -4.71 17.33
C ASP A 199 -8.15 -5.12 18.67
N HIS A 200 -7.47 -4.83 19.79
CA HIS A 200 -7.76 -5.36 21.12
C HIS A 200 -7.45 -6.85 21.24
N VAL A 201 -7.16 -7.27 22.46
CA VAL A 201 -6.89 -8.65 22.89
C VAL A 201 -8.11 -9.54 22.60
N ILE A 202 -8.38 -9.84 21.34
CA ILE A 202 -9.21 -10.95 20.92
C ILE A 202 -8.23 -12.07 20.65
N ILE A 203 -8.04 -12.91 21.67
CA ILE A 203 -7.49 -14.26 21.53
C ILE A 203 -8.40 -14.96 20.52
N ARG A 204 -8.05 -14.91 19.23
CA ARG A 204 -8.73 -15.70 18.21
C ARG A 204 -8.30 -17.14 18.39
N LEU A 205 -9.06 -17.90 19.17
CA LEU A 205 -9.06 -19.36 19.13
C LEU A 205 -9.61 -19.81 17.77
N LYS A 206 -8.86 -19.58 16.70
CA LYS A 206 -9.08 -20.35 15.47
C LYS A 206 -8.40 -21.68 15.67
N LEU A 207 -9.18 -22.66 16.13
CA LEU A 207 -8.84 -24.08 16.15
C LEU A 207 -8.78 -24.67 14.73
N ASP A 208 -8.12 -23.98 13.80
CA ASP A 208 -7.76 -24.58 12.51
C ASP A 208 -6.30 -25.00 12.58
N LYS A 209 -6.07 -26.32 12.58
CA LYS A 209 -4.73 -26.90 12.47
C LYS A 209 -3.99 -26.20 11.31
N PRO A 210 -2.77 -25.67 11.53
CA PRO A 210 -1.95 -25.20 10.42
C PRO A 210 -1.82 -26.34 9.40
N SER A 211 -2.14 -26.08 8.13
CA SER A 211 -2.11 -27.07 7.04
C SER A 211 -0.80 -27.90 6.98
N LYS A 212 0.31 -27.34 7.46
CA LYS A 212 1.62 -28.01 7.54
C LYS A 212 1.76 -29.11 8.61
N TYR A 213 0.76 -29.31 9.48
CA TYR A 213 0.74 -30.34 10.53
C TYR A 213 -0.49 -31.25 10.45
N ALA A 214 -1.20 -31.27 9.33
CA ALA A 214 -2.28 -32.22 9.09
C ALA A 214 -1.66 -33.62 8.89
N GLY A 215 -1.56 -34.42 9.94
CA GLY A 215 -1.13 -35.83 9.86
C GLY A 215 -0.06 -36.28 10.84
N LEU A 216 0.42 -35.42 11.73
CA LEU A 216 1.25 -35.87 12.86
C LEU A 216 0.30 -36.26 14.00
N SER A 217 0.25 -37.57 14.30
CA SER A 217 -0.48 -38.17 15.42
C SER A 217 0.17 -37.85 16.75
#